data_AF-A0A8X6TNQ5-F1
#
_entry.id   AF-A0A8X6TNQ5-F1
#
_cell.length_a   1.000
_cell.length_b   1.000
_cell.length_c   1.000
_cell.angle_alpha   90.00
_cell.angle_beta   90.00
_cell.angle_gamma   90.00
#
_symmetry.space_group_name_H-M   'P 1'
#
loop_
_entity.id
_entity.type
_entity.pdbx_description
1 polymer ?
#
loop_
_entity_poly.entity_id
_entity_poly.type
_entity_poly.pdbx_seq_one_letter_code
_entity_poly.pdbx_strand_id
1 'polypeptide(L)'
;MSRAREFIIQCKTKLKWEDLSEDTVMNVGSGTDFFSCRAILEQFPNVKRVITLDHPYIHREAFFWNKNFDHRRVEFRAADIETRVSLQDYEGKINKIVSWNKFHEIRRKEWTIENMFYMLKPGGSIAIWFHVDNPDYVWLWKMISIGKWNQYKTDLLRPYISGDLGVEYYKERMQEAGFHNVLAVMKYKLNWFNTDQDCLGLCNFLKCVQ
;
A
#
# COMPACT_ATOMS: atom_id res chain seq x y z
N MET A 1 -10.93 -7.86 12.35
CA MET A 1 -10.72 -8.00 10.89
C MET A 1 -9.57 -7.07 10.50
N SER A 2 -8.62 -7.49 9.65
CA SER A 2 -7.51 -6.59 9.27
C SER A 2 -7.99 -5.49 8.32
N ARG A 3 -7.46 -4.27 8.45
CA ARG A 3 -7.84 -3.13 7.59
C ARG A 3 -7.56 -3.41 6.10
N ALA A 4 -6.53 -4.20 5.80
CA ALA A 4 -6.25 -4.66 4.45
C ALA A 4 -7.41 -5.49 3.88
N ARG A 5 -8.01 -6.39 4.67
CA ARG A 5 -9.17 -7.19 4.24
C ARG A 5 -10.40 -6.33 3.95
N GLU A 6 -10.70 -5.37 4.82
CA GLU A 6 -11.79 -4.41 4.58
C GLU A 6 -11.58 -3.61 3.29
N PHE A 7 -10.33 -3.21 3.01
CA PHE A 7 -9.99 -2.53 1.77
C PHE A 7 -10.22 -3.39 0.53
N ILE A 8 -9.79 -4.67 0.54
CA ILE A 8 -10.05 -5.59 -0.58
C ILE A 8 -11.56 -5.84 -0.79
N ILE A 9 -12.35 -5.95 0.29
CA ILE A 9 -13.82 -6.04 0.20
C ILE A 9 -14.43 -4.78 -0.44
N GLN A 10 -13.88 -3.60 -0.14
CA GLN A 10 -14.30 -2.37 -0.81
C GLN A 10 -13.94 -2.37 -2.30
N CYS A 11 -12.81 -2.96 -2.71
CA CYS A 11 -12.48 -3.12 -4.11
C CYS A 11 -13.54 -3.97 -4.84
N LYS A 12 -13.94 -5.10 -4.24
CA LYS A 12 -15.03 -5.96 -4.76
C LYS A 12 -16.31 -5.18 -5.02
N THR A 13 -16.76 -4.40 -4.03
CA THR A 13 -18.05 -3.71 -4.09
C THR A 13 -18.02 -2.41 -4.92
N LYS A 14 -17.00 -1.57 -4.76
CA LYS A 14 -16.92 -0.26 -5.39
C LYS A 14 -16.37 -0.29 -6.81
N LEU A 15 -15.42 -1.17 -7.08
CA LEU A 15 -14.83 -1.35 -8.42
C LEU A 15 -15.48 -2.51 -9.19
N LYS A 16 -16.48 -3.17 -8.59
CA LYS A 16 -17.19 -4.32 -9.18
C LYS A 16 -16.25 -5.44 -9.60
N TRP A 17 -15.21 -5.70 -8.79
CA TRP A 17 -14.32 -6.83 -9.01
C TRP A 17 -15.01 -8.10 -8.51
N GLU A 18 -15.45 -8.98 -9.41
CA GLU A 18 -16.21 -10.17 -9.04
C GLU A 18 -15.42 -11.46 -9.27
N ASP A 19 -15.15 -11.78 -10.54
CA ASP A 19 -14.32 -12.91 -10.93
C ASP A 19 -12.94 -12.42 -11.42
N LEU A 20 -11.90 -12.88 -10.72
CA LEU A 20 -10.51 -12.59 -11.07
C LEU A 20 -9.78 -13.82 -11.63
N SER A 21 -10.51 -14.86 -12.03
CA SER A 21 -9.97 -16.13 -12.54
C SER A 21 -9.01 -15.96 -13.73
N GLU A 22 -9.20 -14.91 -14.52
CA GLU A 22 -8.33 -14.55 -15.65
C GLU A 22 -7.45 -13.31 -15.41
N ASP A 23 -7.57 -12.70 -14.22
CA ASP A 23 -6.91 -11.44 -13.90
C ASP A 23 -5.56 -11.65 -13.23
N THR A 24 -4.52 -10.98 -13.75
CA THR A 24 -3.29 -10.75 -12.99
C THR A 24 -3.46 -9.51 -12.12
N VAL A 25 -3.38 -9.70 -10.80
CA VAL A 25 -3.45 -8.62 -9.80
C VAL A 25 -2.04 -8.28 -9.33
N MET A 26 -1.64 -7.02 -9.37
CA MET A 26 -0.38 -6.56 -8.79
C MET A 26 -0.63 -5.84 -7.46
N ASN A 27 -0.02 -6.31 -6.39
CA ASN A 27 -0.02 -5.70 -5.07
C ASN A 27 1.28 -4.89 -4.89
N VAL A 28 1.18 -3.57 -5.00
CA VAL A 28 2.31 -2.64 -4.96
C VAL A 28 2.51 -2.10 -3.55
N GLY A 29 3.73 -2.21 -3.05
CA GLY A 29 4.08 -1.85 -1.68
C GLY A 29 3.57 -2.89 -0.69
N SER A 30 3.81 -4.18 -0.98
CA SER A 30 3.28 -5.28 -0.17
C SER A 30 3.84 -5.38 1.24
N GLY A 31 4.97 -4.72 1.51
CA GLY A 31 5.70 -4.85 2.77
C GLY A 31 6.20 -6.28 3.00
N THR A 32 6.57 -6.56 4.25
CA THR A 32 7.06 -7.85 4.71
C THR A 32 5.94 -8.78 5.23
N ASP A 33 4.79 -8.22 5.59
CA ASP A 33 3.66 -8.93 6.20
C ASP A 33 2.68 -9.59 5.20
N PHE A 34 2.67 -9.10 3.96
CA PHE A 34 1.78 -9.53 2.88
C PHE A 34 0.28 -9.48 3.20
N PHE A 35 -0.18 -8.61 4.11
CA PHE A 35 -1.58 -8.56 4.54
C PHE A 35 -2.56 -8.35 3.39
N SER A 36 -2.26 -7.43 2.48
CA SER A 36 -3.11 -7.17 1.31
C SER A 36 -3.09 -8.34 0.32
N CYS A 37 -1.95 -9.02 0.14
CA CYS A 37 -1.86 -10.21 -0.71
C CYS A 37 -2.71 -11.36 -0.17
N ARG A 38 -2.64 -11.63 1.15
CA ARG A 38 -3.48 -12.64 1.81
C ARG A 38 -4.96 -12.29 1.67
N ALA A 39 -5.31 -11.03 1.88
CA ALA A 39 -6.68 -10.55 1.68
C ALA A 39 -7.17 -10.73 0.23
N ILE A 40 -6.34 -10.49 -0.78
CA ILE A 40 -6.68 -10.75 -2.19
C ILE A 40 -6.99 -12.24 -2.38
N LEU A 41 -6.12 -13.14 -1.92
CA LEU A 41 -6.32 -14.59 -2.05
C LEU A 41 -7.57 -15.09 -1.31
N GLU A 42 -7.87 -14.53 -0.13
CA GLU A 42 -9.07 -14.87 0.65
C GLU A 42 -10.35 -14.42 -0.05
N GLN A 43 -10.38 -13.22 -0.62
CA GLN A 43 -11.58 -12.67 -1.26
C GLN A 43 -11.77 -13.15 -2.70
N PHE A 44 -10.67 -13.52 -3.37
CA PHE A 44 -10.63 -13.99 -4.75
C PHE A 44 -9.84 -15.30 -4.84
N PRO A 45 -10.39 -16.41 -4.31
CA PRO A 45 -9.68 -17.68 -4.19
C PRO A 45 -9.34 -18.32 -5.54
N ASN A 46 -9.92 -17.84 -6.63
CA ASN A 46 -9.66 -18.32 -7.99
C ASN A 46 -8.78 -17.36 -8.81
N VAL A 47 -8.28 -16.26 -8.24
CA VAL A 47 -7.44 -15.29 -8.96
C VAL A 47 -6.36 -15.98 -9.80
N LYS A 48 -6.14 -15.54 -11.04
CA LYS A 48 -5.14 -16.17 -11.91
C LYS A 48 -3.75 -16.15 -11.30
N ARG A 49 -3.32 -14.94 -10.91
CA ARG A 49 -1.99 -14.66 -10.37
C ARG A 49 -2.00 -13.37 -9.58
N VAL A 50 -1.25 -13.34 -8.49
CA VAL A 50 -0.95 -12.15 -7.70
C VAL A 50 0.55 -11.87 -7.77
N ILE A 51 0.95 -10.72 -8.31
CA ILE A 51 2.33 -10.26 -8.27
C ILE A 51 2.47 -9.31 -7.08
N THR A 52 3.34 -9.63 -6.14
CA THR A 52 3.73 -8.71 -5.07
C THR A 52 4.97 -7.95 -5.50
N LEU A 53 4.86 -6.63 -5.49
CA LEU A 53 5.90 -5.71 -5.96
C LEU A 53 6.30 -4.80 -4.79
N ASP A 54 7.58 -4.80 -4.42
CA ASP A 54 8.11 -3.83 -3.46
C ASP A 54 9.54 -3.45 -3.81
N HIS A 55 10.01 -2.36 -3.20
CA HIS A 55 11.37 -1.86 -3.37
C HIS A 55 12.38 -2.97 -3.03
N PRO A 56 13.48 -3.13 -3.80
CA PRO A 56 14.42 -4.23 -3.61
C PRO A 56 14.97 -4.41 -2.18
N TYR A 57 15.09 -3.32 -1.43
CA TYR A 57 15.45 -3.35 -0.01
C TYR A 57 14.40 -4.10 0.84
N ILE A 58 13.12 -3.73 0.72
CA ILE A 58 12.02 -4.37 1.45
C ILE A 58 11.82 -5.80 0.98
N HIS A 59 11.94 -6.06 -0.32
CA HIS A 59 11.84 -7.40 -0.87
C HIS A 59 12.88 -8.36 -0.25
N ARG A 60 14.11 -7.87 -0.01
CA ARG A 60 15.14 -8.64 0.68
C ARG A 60 14.71 -8.99 2.10
N GLU A 61 14.20 -8.04 2.86
CA GLU A 61 13.72 -8.27 4.22
C GLU A 61 12.52 -9.22 4.26
N ALA A 62 11.56 -9.06 3.35
CA ALA A 62 10.37 -9.90 3.26
C ALA A 62 10.72 -11.39 3.06
N PHE A 63 11.77 -11.68 2.27
CA PHE A 63 12.29 -13.03 2.09
C PHE A 63 12.83 -13.64 3.40
N PHE A 64 13.44 -12.82 4.27
CA PHE A 64 13.91 -13.27 5.59
C PHE A 64 12.76 -13.53 6.56
N TRP A 65 11.76 -12.66 6.59
CA TRP A 65 10.67 -12.71 7.57
C TRP A 65 9.56 -13.71 7.23
N ASN A 66 9.37 -14.03 5.95
CA ASN A 66 8.20 -14.82 5.52
C ASN A 66 8.58 -16.04 4.67
N LYS A 67 9.59 -16.81 5.11
CA LYS A 67 10.01 -18.09 4.50
C LYS A 67 8.88 -19.10 4.30
N ASN A 68 7.75 -18.93 5.00
CA ASN A 68 6.61 -19.85 5.00
C ASN A 68 5.41 -19.33 4.19
N PHE A 69 5.48 -18.15 3.58
CA PHE A 69 4.42 -17.69 2.67
C PHE A 69 4.73 -18.14 1.24
N ASP A 70 4.46 -19.41 0.98
CA ASP A 70 4.49 -20.00 -0.36
C ASP A 70 3.05 -20.26 -0.83
N HIS A 71 2.69 -19.66 -1.96
CA HIS A 71 1.41 -19.91 -2.60
C HIS A 71 1.64 -19.97 -4.11
N ARG A 72 1.20 -21.04 -4.76
CA ARG A 72 1.35 -21.33 -6.21
C ARG A 72 0.90 -20.25 -7.21
N ARG A 73 0.24 -19.20 -6.74
CA ARG A 73 -0.33 -18.10 -7.53
C ARG A 73 0.32 -16.76 -7.22
N VAL A 74 1.20 -16.72 -6.22
CA VAL A 74 1.86 -15.51 -5.77
C VAL A 74 3.27 -15.50 -6.35
N GLU A 75 3.64 -14.37 -6.92
CA GLU A 75 4.96 -14.12 -7.47
C GLU A 75 5.56 -12.92 -6.74
N PHE A 76 6.78 -13.06 -6.23
CA PHE A 76 7.49 -11.97 -5.55
C PHE A 76 8.44 -11.30 -6.54
N ARG A 77 8.37 -9.97 -6.59
CA ARG A 77 9.14 -9.13 -7.51
C ARG A 77 9.70 -7.92 -6.80
N ALA A 78 11.00 -7.73 -6.98
CA ALA A 78 11.74 -6.58 -6.50
C ALA A 78 11.80 -5.53 -7.63
N ALA A 79 11.14 -4.39 -7.45
CA ALA A 79 11.23 -3.26 -8.37
C ALA A 79 10.89 -1.96 -7.64
N ASP A 80 11.36 -0.84 -8.16
CA ASP A 80 11.03 0.47 -7.62
C ASP A 80 9.87 1.08 -8.40
N ILE A 81 8.70 1.20 -7.76
CA ILE A 81 7.50 1.77 -8.40
C ILE A 81 7.71 3.23 -8.84
N GLU A 82 8.65 3.95 -8.24
CA GLU A 82 8.98 5.33 -8.61
C GLU A 82 9.85 5.41 -9.88
N THR A 83 10.35 4.26 -10.37
CA THR A 83 11.33 4.17 -11.46
C THR A 83 10.81 3.32 -12.63
N ARG A 84 10.44 4.00 -13.73
CA ARG A 84 9.81 3.38 -14.91
C ARG A 84 10.59 2.22 -15.52
N VAL A 85 11.92 2.35 -15.65
CA VAL A 85 12.77 1.30 -16.24
C VAL A 85 12.67 -0.03 -15.49
N SER A 86 12.41 0.01 -14.17
CA SER A 86 12.27 -1.20 -13.36
C SER A 86 10.94 -1.94 -13.57
N LEU A 87 10.01 -1.34 -14.33
CA LEU A 87 8.64 -1.81 -14.52
C LEU A 87 8.34 -2.21 -15.97
N GLN A 88 9.32 -2.12 -16.86
CA GLN A 88 9.15 -2.36 -18.31
C GLN A 88 8.54 -3.73 -18.62
N ASP A 89 8.86 -4.74 -17.82
CA ASP A 89 8.33 -6.08 -17.98
C ASP A 89 6.82 -6.19 -17.72
N TYR A 90 6.20 -5.19 -17.11
CA TYR A 90 4.78 -5.18 -16.73
C TYR A 90 3.92 -4.23 -17.57
N GLU A 91 4.51 -3.48 -18.50
CA GLU A 91 3.80 -2.52 -19.34
C GLU A 91 2.66 -3.19 -20.11
N GLY A 92 1.43 -2.67 -19.94
CA GLY A 92 0.25 -3.20 -20.62
C GLY A 92 -0.13 -4.64 -20.26
N LYS A 93 0.35 -5.20 -19.13
CA LYS A 93 0.17 -6.63 -18.80
C LYS A 93 -0.67 -6.88 -17.54
N ILE A 94 -0.91 -5.87 -16.72
CA ILE A 94 -1.60 -6.01 -15.44
C ILE A 94 -3.09 -5.72 -15.58
N ASN A 95 -3.93 -6.57 -15.02
CA ASN A 95 -5.38 -6.37 -15.06
C ASN A 95 -5.82 -5.41 -13.96
N LYS A 96 -5.33 -5.64 -12.73
CA LYS A 96 -5.71 -4.89 -11.54
C LYS A 96 -4.48 -4.53 -10.72
N ILE A 97 -4.42 -3.32 -10.19
CA ILE A 97 -3.38 -2.92 -9.22
C ILE A 97 -4.03 -2.58 -7.89
N VAL A 98 -3.43 -3.05 -6.81
CA VAL A 98 -3.80 -2.72 -5.44
C VAL A 98 -2.58 -2.13 -4.76
N SER A 99 -2.73 -1.01 -4.05
CA SER A 99 -1.71 -0.52 -3.13
C SER A 99 -2.34 -0.15 -1.80
N TRP A 100 -1.97 -0.89 -0.76
CA TRP A 100 -2.47 -0.69 0.59
C TRP A 100 -1.37 -0.10 1.46
N ASN A 101 -1.67 1.04 2.07
CA ASN A 101 -0.85 1.72 3.05
C ASN A 101 0.59 2.04 2.62
N LYS A 102 0.82 2.35 1.33
CA LYS A 102 2.18 2.64 0.84
C LYS A 102 2.42 4.09 0.40
N PHE A 103 1.41 4.74 -0.19
CA PHE A 103 1.61 6.03 -0.88
C PHE A 103 2.14 7.16 0.01
N HIS A 104 1.98 7.09 1.32
CA HIS A 104 2.54 8.07 2.25
C HIS A 104 4.07 7.99 2.40
N GLU A 105 4.70 6.88 2.00
CA GLU A 105 6.15 6.70 1.99
C GLU A 105 6.77 7.04 0.61
N ILE A 106 5.95 7.15 -0.43
CA ILE A 106 6.37 7.39 -1.82
C ILE A 106 6.73 8.86 -2.00
N ARG A 107 7.92 9.12 -2.56
CA ARG A 107 8.40 10.49 -2.84
C ARG A 107 7.77 11.03 -4.11
N ARG A 108 7.83 10.25 -5.19
CA ARG A 108 7.40 10.59 -6.54
C ARG A 108 6.00 10.08 -6.81
N LYS A 109 5.00 10.63 -6.10
CA LYS A 109 3.62 10.12 -6.13
C LYS A 109 3.00 10.23 -7.52
N GLU A 110 3.25 11.31 -8.24
CA GLU A 110 2.72 11.57 -9.59
C GLU A 110 3.27 10.53 -10.57
N TRP A 111 4.59 10.38 -10.63
CA TRP A 111 5.24 9.34 -11.42
C TRP A 111 4.81 7.92 -11.04
N THR A 112 4.54 7.67 -9.76
CA THR A 112 4.01 6.38 -9.31
C THR A 112 2.63 6.11 -9.90
N ILE A 113 1.74 7.12 -9.92
CA ILE A 113 0.41 7.01 -10.52
C ILE A 113 0.53 6.74 -12.02
N GLU A 114 1.39 7.48 -12.73
CA GLU A 114 1.66 7.27 -14.16
C GLU A 114 2.19 5.87 -14.42
N ASN A 115 3.18 5.42 -13.65
CA ASN A 115 3.75 4.08 -13.77
C ASN A 115 2.70 2.99 -13.56
N MET A 116 1.81 3.16 -12.58
CA MET A 116 0.69 2.24 -12.37
C MET A 116 -0.25 2.23 -13.58
N PHE A 117 -0.60 3.39 -14.13
CA PHE A 117 -1.44 3.48 -15.33
C PHE A 117 -0.83 2.70 -16.49
N TYR A 118 0.45 2.93 -16.77
CA TYR A 118 1.13 2.29 -17.89
C TYR A 118 1.31 0.77 -17.76
N MET A 119 1.33 0.22 -16.54
CA MET A 119 1.37 -1.23 -16.34
C MET A 119 0.02 -1.90 -16.65
N LEU A 120 -1.08 -1.14 -16.64
CA LEU A 120 -2.40 -1.70 -16.88
C LEU A 120 -2.64 -2.04 -18.34
N LYS A 121 -3.34 -3.16 -18.55
CA LYS A 121 -4.04 -3.44 -19.80
C LYS A 121 -5.15 -2.41 -20.05
N PRO A 122 -5.58 -2.21 -21.31
CA PRO A 122 -6.83 -1.52 -21.59
C PRO A 122 -7.99 -2.12 -20.78
N GLY A 123 -8.77 -1.26 -20.11
CA GLY A 123 -9.84 -1.68 -19.20
C GLY A 123 -9.39 -2.14 -17.80
N GLY A 124 -8.09 -2.06 -17.51
CA GLY A 124 -7.56 -2.31 -16.18
C GLY A 124 -8.01 -1.27 -15.15
N SER A 125 -7.90 -1.59 -13.87
CA SER A 125 -8.25 -0.66 -12.79
C SER A 125 -7.33 -0.75 -11.60
N ILE A 126 -7.26 0.34 -10.83
CA ILE A 126 -6.45 0.45 -9.62
C ILE A 126 -7.30 0.70 -8.39
N ALA A 127 -6.80 0.26 -7.23
CA ALA A 127 -7.32 0.62 -5.92
C ALA A 127 -6.15 1.04 -5.02
N ILE A 128 -6.25 2.23 -4.42
CA ILE A 128 -5.20 2.77 -3.56
C ILE A 128 -5.82 3.22 -2.23
N TRP A 129 -5.17 2.84 -1.12
CA TRP A 129 -5.52 3.30 0.22
C TRP A 129 -4.26 3.72 0.96
N PHE A 130 -4.26 4.92 1.55
CA PHE A 130 -3.13 5.43 2.34
C PHE A 130 -3.57 6.56 3.26
N HIS A 131 -2.68 6.92 4.19
CA HIS A 131 -2.84 8.08 5.05
C HIS A 131 -2.41 9.35 4.31
N VAL A 132 -3.37 10.25 4.05
CA VAL A 132 -3.12 11.57 3.44
C VAL A 132 -2.39 12.48 4.43
N ASP A 133 -2.96 12.57 5.64
CA ASP A 133 -2.34 13.13 6.83
C ASP A 133 -2.30 12.02 7.90
N ASN A 134 -1.24 12.00 8.70
CA ASN A 134 -1.09 11.08 9.80
C ASN A 134 -0.52 11.80 11.02
N PRO A 135 -1.40 12.33 11.89
CA PRO A 135 -0.99 13.00 13.12
C PRO A 135 -0.21 12.07 14.07
N ASP A 136 -0.30 10.74 13.90
CA ASP A 136 0.50 9.79 14.67
C ASP A 136 1.99 10.04 14.44
N TYR A 137 2.42 10.41 13.22
CA TYR A 137 3.83 10.76 12.96
C TYR A 137 4.22 12.06 13.65
N VAL A 138 3.36 13.09 13.64
CA VAL A 138 3.62 14.35 14.37
C VAL A 138 3.77 14.09 15.87
N TRP A 139 2.90 13.25 16.42
CA TRP A 139 2.97 12.85 17.82
C TRP A 139 4.21 12.01 18.13
N LEU A 140 4.57 11.07 17.24
CA LEU A 140 5.77 10.25 17.34
C LEU A 140 7.06 11.10 17.34
N TRP A 141 7.13 12.09 16.46
CA TRP A 141 8.23 13.06 16.42
C TRP A 141 8.34 13.83 17.74
N LYS A 142 7.22 14.29 18.29
CA LYS A 142 7.19 14.94 19.62
C LYS A 142 7.61 13.98 20.72
N MET A 143 7.14 12.74 20.71
CA MET A 143 7.52 11.72 21.69
C MET A 143 9.02 11.42 21.68
N ILE A 144 9.60 11.17 20.50
CA ILE A 144 11.03 10.86 20.34
C ILE A 144 11.91 12.05 20.75
N SER A 145 11.41 13.28 20.60
CA SER A 145 12.10 14.49 21.09
C SER A 145 12.22 14.55 22.63
N ILE A 146 11.43 13.75 23.36
CA ILE A 146 11.56 13.59 24.80
C ILE A 146 12.63 12.52 25.05
N GLY A 147 13.72 12.90 25.73
CA GLY A 147 14.94 12.09 25.87
C GLY A 147 14.74 10.62 26.28
N LYS A 148 13.70 10.31 27.09
CA LYS A 148 13.37 8.93 27.49
C LYS A 148 13.02 7.98 26.34
N TRP A 149 12.52 8.51 25.22
CA TRP A 149 12.08 7.73 24.06
C TRP A 149 13.03 7.82 22.86
N ASN A 150 14.10 8.63 22.95
CA ASN A 150 15.03 8.87 21.85
C ASN A 150 15.74 7.59 21.36
N GLN A 151 15.91 6.59 22.24
CA GLN A 151 16.48 5.29 21.87
C GLN A 151 15.69 4.54 20.80
N TYR A 152 14.41 4.87 20.59
CA TYR A 152 13.57 4.24 19.55
C TYR A 152 13.52 5.05 18.25
N LYS A 153 14.33 6.12 18.12
CA LYS A 153 14.30 7.05 16.99
C LYS A 153 14.54 6.37 15.63
N THR A 154 15.49 5.44 15.56
CA THR A 154 15.82 4.71 14.32
C THR A 154 14.71 3.77 13.88
N ASP A 155 14.01 3.17 14.84
CA ASP A 155 12.95 2.21 14.58
C ASP A 155 11.67 2.94 14.15
N LEU A 156 11.37 4.07 14.78
CA LEU A 156 10.08 4.74 14.65
C LEU A 156 10.00 5.72 13.47
N LEU A 157 11.13 6.11 12.86
CA LEU A 157 11.15 7.11 11.80
C LEU A 157 11.31 6.49 10.41
N ARG A 158 10.19 5.99 9.85
CA ARG A 158 10.10 5.84 8.40
C ARG A 158 9.91 7.21 7.73
N PRO A 159 10.30 7.38 6.46
CA PRO A 159 10.00 8.60 5.71
C PRO A 159 8.49 8.75 5.59
N TYR A 160 7.92 9.64 6.39
CA TYR A 160 6.55 10.10 6.20
C TYR A 160 6.59 11.34 5.33
N ILE A 161 6.00 11.25 4.15
CA ILE A 161 5.93 12.36 3.21
C ILE A 161 4.49 12.82 3.25
N SER A 162 4.23 13.87 4.03
CA SER A 162 2.88 14.41 4.21
C SER A 162 2.27 14.70 2.84
N GLY A 163 1.02 14.28 2.71
CA GLY A 163 0.26 14.38 1.48
C GLY A 163 -0.84 15.42 1.58
N ASP A 164 -0.60 16.55 2.29
CA ASP A 164 -1.56 17.63 2.64
C ASP A 164 -2.29 18.31 1.46
N LEU A 165 -2.22 17.70 0.29
CA LEU A 165 -2.81 18.17 -0.96
C LEU A 165 -4.30 17.77 -1.07
N GLY A 166 -4.81 16.91 -0.18
CA GLY A 166 -6.23 16.58 -0.09
C GLY A 166 -6.76 15.66 -1.18
N VAL A 167 -8.06 15.33 -1.12
CA VAL A 167 -8.69 14.31 -1.98
C VAL A 167 -8.79 14.71 -3.45
N GLU A 168 -9.12 15.99 -3.73
CA GLU A 168 -9.29 16.47 -5.09
C GLU A 168 -7.96 16.50 -5.85
N TYR A 169 -6.84 16.82 -5.16
CA TYR A 169 -5.52 16.73 -5.76
C TYR A 169 -5.23 15.33 -6.32
N TYR A 170 -5.40 14.28 -5.52
CA TYR A 170 -5.13 12.93 -5.97
C TYR A 170 -6.10 12.48 -7.07
N LYS A 171 -7.35 12.94 -7.02
CA LYS A 171 -8.33 12.67 -8.06
C LYS A 171 -7.90 13.29 -9.40
N GLU A 172 -7.46 14.55 -9.39
CA GLU A 172 -6.94 15.23 -10.59
C GLU A 172 -5.70 14.53 -11.13
N ARG A 173 -4.71 14.20 -10.29
CA ARG A 173 -3.50 13.49 -10.74
C ARG A 173 -3.82 12.13 -11.37
N MET A 174 -4.80 11.40 -10.84
CA MET A 174 -5.28 10.16 -11.46
C MET A 174 -5.89 10.42 -12.84
N GLN A 175 -6.71 11.46 -12.98
CA GLN A 175 -7.33 11.81 -14.25
C GLN A 175 -6.30 12.24 -15.29
N GLU A 176 -5.30 13.04 -14.90
CA GLU A 176 -4.20 13.47 -15.76
C GLU A 176 -3.34 12.30 -16.25
N ALA A 177 -3.11 11.29 -15.41
CA ALA A 177 -2.43 10.06 -15.80
C ALA A 177 -3.23 9.20 -16.79
N GLY A 178 -4.53 9.50 -17.01
CA GLY A 178 -5.40 8.80 -17.96
C GLY A 178 -6.46 7.90 -17.32
N PHE A 179 -6.60 7.91 -15.99
CA PHE A 179 -7.66 7.15 -15.33
C PHE A 179 -9.04 7.80 -15.53
N HIS A 180 -10.02 6.96 -15.85
CA HIS A 180 -11.42 7.35 -15.97
C HIS A 180 -12.23 6.75 -14.82
N ASN A 181 -13.39 7.34 -14.49
CA ASN A 181 -14.26 6.91 -13.39
C ASN A 181 -13.57 6.89 -12.01
N VAL A 182 -12.79 7.91 -11.71
CA VAL A 182 -12.04 8.02 -10.46
C VAL A 182 -12.98 8.30 -9.28
N LEU A 183 -13.07 7.35 -8.35
CA LEU A 183 -13.72 7.53 -7.04
C LEU A 183 -12.66 7.79 -5.98
N ALA A 184 -12.59 9.03 -5.50
CA ALA A 184 -11.71 9.43 -4.41
C ALA A 184 -12.54 9.73 -3.15
N VAL A 185 -12.17 9.13 -2.02
CA VAL A 185 -12.87 9.33 -0.74
C VAL A 185 -11.84 9.55 0.36
N MET A 186 -11.91 10.72 1.00
CA MET A 186 -11.16 11.00 2.21
C MET A 186 -12.04 10.79 3.42
N LYS A 187 -11.51 10.11 4.43
CA LYS A 187 -12.18 9.87 5.70
C LYS A 187 -11.28 10.33 6.83
N TYR A 188 -11.83 11.14 7.73
CA TYR A 188 -11.19 11.46 8.98
C TYR A 188 -11.51 10.37 9.99
N LYS A 189 -10.48 9.89 10.69
CA LYS A 189 -10.63 8.94 11.77
C LYS A 189 -9.85 9.43 12.96
N LEU A 190 -10.55 9.61 14.08
CA LEU A 190 -9.94 9.90 15.37
C LEU A 190 -9.55 8.58 16.03
N ASN A 191 -8.29 8.46 16.42
CA ASN A 191 -7.83 7.37 17.27
C ASN A 191 -7.70 7.94 18.69
N TRP A 192 -8.56 7.46 19.60
CA TRP A 192 -8.48 7.81 21.01
C TRP A 192 -7.63 6.77 21.73
N PHE A 193 -6.62 7.21 22.47
CA PHE A 193 -5.85 6.36 23.36
C PHE A 193 -6.33 6.61 24.78
N ASN A 194 -6.92 5.60 25.41
CA ASN A 194 -7.47 5.73 26.76
C ASN A 194 -6.42 5.38 27.83
N THR A 195 -5.36 4.67 27.44
CA THR A 195 -4.29 4.23 28.32
C THR A 195 -2.92 4.33 27.65
N ASP A 196 -1.86 4.38 28.46
CA ASP A 196 -0.47 4.29 27.97
C ASP A 196 -0.22 2.99 27.20
N GLN A 197 -0.92 1.91 27.54
CA GLN A 197 -0.84 0.64 26.84
C GLN A 197 -1.42 0.72 25.42
N ASP A 198 -2.47 1.52 25.21
CA ASP A 198 -3.03 1.78 23.87
C ASP A 198 -2.03 2.55 23.01
N CYS A 199 -1.35 3.54 23.59
CA CYS A 199 -0.25 4.27 22.94
C CYS A 199 0.93 3.36 22.59
N LEU A 200 1.32 2.47 23.50
CA LEU A 200 2.36 1.47 23.25
C LEU A 200 1.93 0.45 22.18
N GLY A 201 0.64 0.10 22.14
CA GLY A 201 0.04 -0.70 21.09
C GLY A 201 0.20 -0.08 19.70
N LEU A 202 0.00 1.24 19.57
CA LEU A 202 0.31 1.97 18.33
C LEU A 202 1.82 1.92 18.02
N CYS A 203 2.69 2.16 19.00
CA CYS A 203 4.14 2.10 18.79
C CYS A 203 4.59 0.70 18.33
N ASN A 204 4.00 -0.36 18.89
CA ASN A 204 4.26 -1.73 18.47
C ASN A 204 3.64 -2.05 17.10
N PHE A 205 2.47 -1.51 16.78
CA PHE A 205 1.91 -1.61 15.42
C PHE A 205 2.83 -0.93 14.40
N LEU A 206 3.34 0.27 14.69
CA LEU A 206 4.33 0.95 13.87
C LEU A 206 5.62 0.14 13.73
N LYS A 207 6.03 -0.59 14.79
CA LYS A 207 7.14 -1.56 14.73
C LYS A 207 6.83 -2.79 13.87
N CYS A 208 5.59 -3.28 13.86
CA CYS A 208 5.20 -4.46 13.07
C CYS A 208 4.98 -4.14 11.57
N VAL A 209 4.81 -2.87 11.21
CA VAL A 209 4.76 -2.40 9.82
C VAL A 209 6.18 -2.13 9.27
N GLN A 210 7.22 -2.34 10.09
CA GLN A 210 8.64 -2.27 9.70
C GLN A 210 9.07 -3.39 8.77
#